data_AF-A0A7Y3UAJ7-F1
#
_entry.id   AF-A0A7Y3UAJ7-F1
#
_cell.length_a   1.000
_cell.length_b   1.000
_cell.length_c   1.000
_cell.angle_alpha   90.00
_cell.angle_beta   90.00
_cell.angle_gamma   90.00
#
_symmetry.space_group_name_H-M   'P 1'
#
loop_
_entity.id
_entity.type
_entity.pdbx_description
1 polymer ?
#
loop_
_entity_poly.entity_id
_entity_poly.type
_entity_poly.pdbx_seq_one_letter_code
_entity_poly.pdbx_strand_id
1 'polypeptide(L)'
;MRASHWCCPFYFICDDLNRRCTNDRLDKLWFRWLVSTMLITLPVVGTLVFGPYLLLIALGYIDAKTGPGSSATYTGISTLVFLLVQQIIDRHLMKRRFAKEKVRLLSRSRCPACLGDMRGQPVEEDGCVVCPNPECGGAWKLTERVAQP
;
A
#
# COMPACT_ATOMS: atom_id res chain seq x y z
N MET A 1 -27.14 -17.21 -39.85
CA MET A 1 -27.12 -18.51 -39.15
C MET A 1 -26.18 -18.37 -37.94
N ARG A 2 -26.72 -18.53 -36.73
CA ARG A 2 -26.04 -18.36 -35.44
C ARG A 2 -25.31 -19.65 -35.09
N ALA A 3 -24.02 -19.58 -34.81
CA ALA A 3 -23.27 -20.69 -34.25
C ALA A 3 -23.37 -20.66 -32.71
N SER A 4 -23.90 -21.74 -32.17
CA SER A 4 -24.24 -22.01 -30.79
C SER A 4 -23.04 -22.50 -29.97
N HIS A 5 -22.83 -21.89 -28.81
CA HIS A 5 -22.54 -22.49 -27.51
C HIS A 5 -21.81 -23.85 -27.50
N TRP A 6 -20.50 -23.81 -27.24
CA TRP A 6 -19.79 -24.93 -26.62
C TRP A 6 -19.87 -24.76 -25.10
N CYS A 7 -20.76 -25.53 -24.48
CA CYS A 7 -20.76 -25.78 -23.04
C CYS A 7 -19.56 -26.67 -22.69
N CYS A 8 -18.53 -26.09 -22.06
CA CYS A 8 -17.58 -26.86 -21.25
C CYS A 8 -18.22 -27.09 -19.86
N PRO A 9 -18.46 -28.34 -19.41
CA PRO A 9 -19.06 -28.61 -18.11
C PRO A 9 -18.04 -28.58 -16.95
N PHE A 10 -16.78 -28.19 -17.20
CA PHE A 10 -15.70 -28.25 -16.22
C PHE A 10 -15.30 -26.90 -15.59
N TYR A 11 -16.11 -25.85 -15.74
CA TYR A 11 -15.80 -24.54 -15.16
C TYR A 11 -16.20 -24.38 -13.69
N PHE A 12 -17.07 -25.25 -13.16
CA PHE A 12 -17.61 -25.08 -11.81
C PHE A 12 -16.71 -25.64 -10.68
N ILE A 13 -15.79 -26.56 -11.00
CA ILE A 13 -14.87 -27.14 -10.00
C ILE A 13 -13.59 -26.27 -9.85
N CYS A 14 -13.24 -25.46 -10.85
CA CYS A 14 -12.12 -24.52 -10.75
C CYS A 14 -12.42 -23.32 -9.84
N ASP A 15 -13.68 -22.92 -9.69
CA ASP A 15 -14.02 -21.70 -8.94
C ASP A 15 -13.92 -21.91 -7.41
N ASP A 16 -14.25 -23.11 -6.93
CA ASP A 16 -14.23 -23.44 -5.50
C ASP A 16 -12.81 -23.79 -4.98
N LEU A 17 -11.95 -24.35 -5.86
CA LEU A 17 -10.51 -24.49 -5.59
C LEU A 17 -9.77 -23.16 -5.64
N ASN A 18 -10.20 -22.23 -6.50
CA ASN A 18 -9.64 -20.87 -6.56
C ASN A 18 -9.94 -20.10 -5.26
N ARG A 19 -11.15 -20.24 -4.68
CA ARG A 19 -11.49 -19.62 -3.38
C ARG A 19 -10.63 -20.13 -2.22
N ARG A 20 -10.40 -21.45 -2.11
CA ARG A 20 -9.55 -21.99 -1.04
C ARG A 20 -8.07 -21.64 -1.20
N CYS A 21 -7.55 -21.60 -2.43
CA CYS A 21 -6.19 -21.10 -2.68
C CYS A 21 -6.03 -19.60 -2.44
N THR A 22 -7.07 -18.79 -2.62
CA THR A 22 -6.99 -17.34 -2.32
C THR A 22 -6.91 -17.05 -0.83
N ASN A 23 -7.59 -17.81 0.04
CA ASN A 23 -7.54 -17.58 1.49
C ASN A 23 -6.16 -17.93 2.08
N ASP A 24 -5.58 -19.07 1.74
CA ASP A 24 -4.24 -19.46 2.22
C ASP A 24 -3.14 -18.49 1.76
N ARG A 25 -3.35 -17.82 0.62
CA ARG A 25 -2.42 -16.80 0.10
C ARG A 25 -2.66 -15.44 0.75
N LEU A 26 -3.92 -15.12 1.08
CA LEU A 26 -4.28 -13.90 1.82
C LEU A 26 -3.66 -13.92 3.21
N ASP A 27 -3.71 -15.04 3.92
CA ASP A 27 -3.21 -15.13 5.29
C ASP A 27 -1.68 -14.96 5.37
N LYS A 28 -0.93 -15.56 4.43
CA LYS A 28 0.52 -15.38 4.35
C LYS A 28 0.93 -13.97 3.93
N LEU A 29 0.14 -13.30 3.09
CA LEU A 29 0.37 -11.91 2.70
C LEU A 29 0.04 -10.96 3.84
N TRP A 30 -1.07 -11.18 4.53
CA TRP A 30 -1.47 -10.43 5.72
C TRP A 30 -0.42 -10.54 6.81
N PHE A 31 0.04 -11.76 7.13
CA PHE A 31 1.04 -11.97 8.19
C PHE A 31 2.38 -11.29 7.88
N ARG A 32 2.86 -11.40 6.63
CA ARG A 32 4.10 -10.70 6.21
C ARG A 32 3.93 -9.19 6.22
N TRP A 33 2.76 -8.70 5.85
CA TRP A 33 2.45 -7.27 5.89
C TRP A 33 2.43 -6.77 7.33
N LEU A 34 1.76 -7.49 8.24
CA LEU A 34 1.60 -7.16 9.67
C LEU A 34 2.93 -7.20 10.43
N VAL A 35 3.75 -8.22 10.21
CA VAL A 35 5.10 -8.31 10.79
C VAL A 35 6.00 -7.20 10.26
N SER A 36 5.94 -6.89 8.96
CA SER A 36 6.73 -5.80 8.38
C SER A 36 6.26 -4.42 8.80
N THR A 37 4.95 -4.18 8.96
CA THR A 37 4.46 -2.92 9.53
C THR A 37 4.90 -2.83 10.97
N MET A 38 4.72 -3.86 11.80
CA MET A 38 5.16 -3.83 13.19
C MET A 38 6.66 -3.59 13.36
N LEU A 39 7.53 -4.27 12.59
CA LEU A 39 8.99 -4.07 12.66
C LEU A 39 9.43 -2.64 12.32
N ILE A 40 8.67 -1.93 11.48
CA ILE A 40 8.99 -0.55 11.09
C ILE A 40 8.29 0.43 12.02
N THR A 41 7.03 0.18 12.39
CA THR A 41 6.25 1.10 13.22
C THR A 41 6.66 1.06 14.68
N LEU A 42 7.05 -0.07 15.26
CA LEU A 42 7.47 -0.14 16.67
C LEU A 42 8.67 0.76 17.02
N PRO A 43 9.81 0.69 16.32
CA PRO A 43 10.95 1.55 16.65
C PRO A 43 10.67 3.01 16.33
N VAL A 44 9.92 3.27 15.24
CA VAL A 44 9.49 4.62 14.87
C VAL A 44 8.59 5.19 15.96
N VAL A 45 7.51 4.50 16.34
CA VAL A 45 6.62 4.86 17.46
C VAL A 45 7.39 4.98 18.77
N GLY A 46 8.36 4.09 19.04
CA GLY A 46 9.23 4.18 20.20
C GLY A 46 10.02 5.48 20.21
N THR A 47 10.77 5.79 19.15
CA THR A 47 11.48 7.08 19.05
C THR A 47 10.55 8.29 19.03
N LEU A 48 9.33 8.14 18.52
CA LEU A 48 8.28 9.16 18.50
C LEU A 48 7.68 9.47 19.86
N VAL A 49 7.56 8.46 20.72
CA VAL A 49 7.00 8.62 22.07
C VAL A 49 8.11 8.98 23.04
N PHE A 50 9.22 8.25 23.01
CA PHE A 50 10.32 8.42 23.97
C PHE A 50 11.24 9.58 23.61
N GLY A 51 11.44 9.90 22.33
CA GLY A 51 12.31 11.00 21.90
C GLY A 51 11.87 12.37 22.44
N PRO A 52 10.64 12.83 22.17
CA PRO A 52 10.16 14.09 22.73
C PRO A 52 10.03 14.02 24.25
N TYR A 53 9.70 12.87 24.83
CA TYR A 53 9.66 12.73 26.29
C TYR A 53 11.03 12.94 26.95
N LEU A 54 12.10 12.35 26.39
CA LEU A 54 13.47 12.58 26.85
C LEU A 54 13.93 14.03 26.62
N LEU A 55 13.51 14.65 25.50
CA LEU A 55 13.77 16.06 25.23
C LEU A 55 13.07 16.97 26.24
N LEU A 56 11.83 16.66 26.63
CA LEU A 56 11.08 17.38 27.66
C LEU A 56 11.77 17.27 29.03
N ILE A 57 12.26 16.09 29.40
CA ILE A 57 13.03 15.89 30.63
C ILE A 57 14.30 16.75 30.61
N ALA A 58 15.03 16.74 29.50
CA ALA A 58 16.25 17.53 29.34
C ALA A 58 15.97 19.04 29.40
N LEU A 59 14.89 19.51 28.74
CA LEU A 59 14.49 20.91 28.76
C LEU A 59 14.00 21.35 30.15
N GLY A 60 13.23 20.51 30.85
CA GLY A 60 12.81 20.78 32.23
C GLY A 60 14.02 20.88 33.18
N TYR A 61 15.06 20.07 32.96
CA TYR A 61 16.31 20.17 33.72
C TYR A 61 17.04 21.50 33.47
N ILE A 62 16.98 22.03 32.25
CA ILE A 62 17.56 23.35 31.91
C ILE A 62 16.71 24.49 32.48
N ASP A 63 15.38 24.40 32.37
CA ASP A 63 14.46 25.47 32.77
C ASP A 63 14.41 25.67 34.30
N ALA A 64 14.65 24.60 35.06
CA ALA A 64 14.87 24.66 36.51
C ALA A 64 16.04 25.59 36.89
N LYS A 65 16.95 25.90 35.96
CA LYS A 65 18.03 26.88 36.16
C LYS A 65 17.74 28.28 35.59
N THR A 66 16.81 28.44 34.65
CA THR A 66 16.64 29.69 33.87
C THR A 66 15.35 30.47 34.14
N GLY A 67 14.37 29.91 34.85
CA GLY A 67 13.17 30.61 35.31
C GLY A 67 11.92 30.38 34.44
N PRO A 68 10.70 30.60 34.98
CA PRO A 68 9.50 29.80 34.64
C PRO A 68 8.73 30.19 33.37
N GLY A 69 9.31 30.94 32.44
CA GLY A 69 8.53 31.66 31.41
C GLY A 69 8.43 31.00 30.03
N SER A 70 9.31 30.06 29.67
CA SER A 70 9.63 29.84 28.25
C SER A 70 9.34 28.44 27.72
N SER A 71 9.18 27.42 28.55
CA SER A 71 9.18 26.02 28.07
C SER A 71 7.93 25.60 27.29
N ALA A 72 6.73 26.12 27.59
CA ALA A 72 5.49 25.61 27.00
C ALA A 72 5.33 25.88 25.49
N THR A 73 5.96 26.92 24.95
CA THR A 73 5.85 27.25 23.52
C THR A 73 6.71 26.32 22.67
N TYR A 74 7.92 25.99 23.13
CA TYR A 74 8.84 25.12 22.40
C TYR A 74 8.30 23.70 22.25
N THR A 75 7.60 23.19 23.27
CA THR A 75 7.05 21.82 23.26
C THR A 75 5.89 21.69 22.28
N GLY A 76 5.03 22.71 22.20
CA GLY A 76 3.96 22.77 21.20
C GLY A 76 4.51 22.80 19.78
N ILE A 77 5.50 23.65 19.53
CA ILE A 77 6.13 23.79 18.19
C ILE A 77 6.86 22.50 17.80
N SER A 78 7.66 21.90 18.71
CA SER A 78 8.39 20.67 18.41
C SER A 78 7.45 19.52 18.06
N THR A 79 6.34 19.39 18.81
CA THR A 79 5.34 18.35 18.57
C THR A 79 4.65 18.55 17.22
N LEU A 80 4.28 19.79 16.88
CA LEU A 80 3.63 20.10 15.60
C LEU A 80 4.55 19.81 14.41
N VAL A 81 5.80 20.27 14.45
CA VAL A 81 6.80 20.01 13.39
C VAL A 81 6.97 18.50 13.19
N PHE A 82 7.00 17.75 14.28
CA PHE A 82 7.19 16.32 14.24
C PHE A 82 6.03 15.57 13.58
N LEU A 83 4.79 15.92 13.93
CA LEU A 83 3.59 15.34 13.30
C LEU A 83 3.56 15.63 11.79
N LEU A 84 3.95 16.85 11.37
CA LEU A 84 4.03 17.21 9.96
C LEU A 84 5.08 16.39 9.21
N VAL A 85 6.28 16.24 9.78
CA VAL A 85 7.36 15.44 9.19
C VAL A 85 6.91 13.97 9.04
N GLN A 86 6.27 13.41 10.05
CA GLN A 86 5.77 12.04 10.00
C GLN A 86 4.72 11.86 8.90
N GLN A 87 3.76 12.77 8.80
CA GLN A 87 2.73 12.74 7.76
C GLN A 87 3.33 12.81 6.34
N ILE A 88 4.39 13.60 6.16
CA ILE A 88 5.12 13.68 4.89
C ILE A 88 5.81 12.35 4.58
N ILE A 89 6.54 11.78 5.54
CA ILE A 89 7.23 10.49 5.38
C ILE A 89 6.24 9.39 5.02
N ASP A 90 5.12 9.28 5.75
CA ASP A 90 4.11 8.25 5.52
C ASP A 90 3.49 8.39 4.12
N ARG A 91 3.17 9.61 3.70
CA ARG A 91 2.70 9.87 2.33
C ARG A 91 3.72 9.46 1.28
N HIS A 92 5.00 9.72 1.50
CA HIS A 92 6.05 9.31 0.56
C HIS A 92 6.27 7.80 0.54
N LEU A 93 6.28 7.15 1.69
CA LEU A 93 6.43 5.70 1.79
C LEU A 93 5.24 4.97 1.17
N MET A 94 4.01 5.44 1.42
CA MET A 94 2.80 4.90 0.80
C MET A 94 2.87 5.03 -0.71
N LYS A 95 3.21 6.21 -1.26
CA LYS A 95 3.38 6.39 -2.71
C LYS A 95 4.40 5.41 -3.31
N ARG A 96 5.54 5.20 -2.65
CA ARG A 96 6.57 4.25 -3.11
C ARG A 96 6.09 2.79 -3.06
N ARG A 97 5.36 2.40 -2.02
CA ARG A 97 4.80 1.05 -1.88
C ARG A 97 3.73 0.78 -2.95
N PHE A 98 2.81 1.73 -3.17
CA PHE A 98 1.80 1.63 -4.22
C PHE A 98 2.42 1.53 -5.61
N ALA A 99 3.46 2.31 -5.91
CA ALA A 99 4.15 2.21 -7.20
C ALA A 99 4.77 0.83 -7.42
N LYS A 100 5.46 0.27 -6.41
CA LYS A 100 6.07 -1.07 -6.50
C LYS A 100 5.03 -2.17 -6.68
N GLU A 101 3.95 -2.14 -5.89
CA GLU A 101 2.91 -3.16 -6.00
C GLU A 101 2.13 -3.04 -7.30
N LYS A 102 1.87 -1.82 -7.78
CA LYS A 102 1.26 -1.57 -9.09
C LYS A 102 2.07 -2.25 -10.21
N VAL A 103 3.39 -2.03 -10.25
CA VAL A 103 4.27 -2.66 -11.25
C VAL A 103 4.22 -4.19 -11.14
N ARG A 104 4.24 -4.73 -9.92
CA ARG A 104 4.18 -6.18 -9.68
C ARG A 104 2.86 -6.82 -10.07
N LEU A 105 1.73 -6.12 -9.89
CA LEU A 105 0.40 -6.60 -10.29
C LEU A 105 0.25 -6.54 -11.82
N LEU A 106 0.68 -5.44 -12.43
CA LEU A 106 0.67 -5.30 -13.89
C LEU A 106 1.58 -6.34 -14.55
N SER A 107 2.76 -6.64 -14.00
CA SER A 107 3.66 -7.69 -14.51
C SER A 107 3.07 -9.11 -14.43
N ARG A 108 1.94 -9.28 -13.74
CA ARG A 108 1.18 -10.54 -13.66
C ARG A 108 -0.14 -10.46 -14.42
N SER A 109 -0.34 -9.39 -15.20
CA SER A 109 -1.58 -9.08 -15.91
C SER A 109 -2.79 -8.99 -14.96
N ARG A 110 -2.60 -8.46 -13.74
CA ARG A 110 -3.70 -8.24 -12.79
C ARG A 110 -3.96 -6.75 -12.57
N CYS A 111 -5.23 -6.38 -12.47
CA CYS A 111 -5.65 -5.01 -12.21
C CYS A 111 -5.19 -4.55 -10.82
N PRO A 112 -4.43 -3.45 -10.70
CA PRO A 112 -4.04 -2.90 -9.40
C PRO A 112 -5.19 -2.44 -8.50
N ALA A 113 -6.38 -2.17 -9.05
CA ALA A 113 -7.54 -1.69 -8.29
C ALA A 113 -8.44 -2.82 -7.79
N CYS A 114 -8.90 -3.71 -8.68
CA CYS A 114 -9.82 -4.80 -8.31
C CYS A 114 -9.17 -6.18 -8.23
N LEU A 115 -7.86 -6.30 -8.52
CA LEU A 115 -7.09 -7.55 -8.57
C LEU A 115 -7.58 -8.59 -9.60
N GLY A 116 -8.54 -8.21 -10.46
CA GLY A 116 -9.06 -9.03 -11.55
C GLY A 116 -8.01 -9.33 -12.61
N ASP A 117 -8.20 -10.44 -13.32
CA ASP A 117 -7.34 -10.85 -14.44
C ASP A 117 -7.57 -9.96 -15.66
N MET A 118 -6.49 -9.55 -16.31
CA MET A 118 -6.48 -8.72 -17.52
C MET A 118 -5.75 -9.41 -18.68
N ARG A 119 -5.42 -10.70 -18.56
CA ARG A 119 -4.83 -11.47 -19.65
C ARG A 119 -5.74 -11.51 -20.88
N GLY A 120 -5.15 -11.38 -22.06
CA GLY A 120 -5.86 -11.42 -23.34
C GLY A 120 -6.74 -10.20 -23.63
N GLN A 121 -6.73 -9.17 -22.78
CA GLN A 121 -7.40 -7.92 -23.10
C GLN A 121 -6.66 -7.20 -24.23
N PRO A 122 -7.38 -6.62 -25.20
CA PRO A 122 -6.76 -5.83 -26.25
C PRO A 122 -6.06 -4.62 -25.65
N VAL A 123 -4.90 -4.28 -26.21
CA VAL A 123 -4.22 -3.02 -25.92
C VAL A 123 -4.84 -1.97 -26.85
N GLU A 124 -5.36 -0.90 -26.26
CA GLU A 124 -5.93 0.23 -26.99
C GLU A 124 -4.83 1.02 -27.73
N GLU A 125 -5.21 1.89 -28.67
CA GLU A 125 -4.27 2.67 -29.50
C GLU A 125 -3.29 3.54 -28.69
N ASP A 126 -3.65 3.90 -27.45
CA ASP A 126 -2.83 4.69 -26.52
C ASP A 126 -1.82 3.85 -25.70
N GLY A 127 -1.81 2.52 -25.90
CA GLY A 127 -0.98 1.57 -25.16
C GLY A 127 -1.53 1.22 -23.78
N CYS A 128 -2.79 1.55 -23.48
CA CYS A 128 -3.46 1.17 -22.25
C CYS A 128 -4.26 -0.13 -22.40
N VAL A 129 -4.43 -0.83 -21.28
CA VAL A 129 -5.35 -1.96 -21.14
C VAL A 129 -6.43 -1.58 -20.15
N VAL A 130 -7.69 -1.73 -20.57
CA VAL A 130 -8.86 -1.49 -19.74
C VAL A 130 -9.20 -2.75 -18.94
N CYS A 131 -9.47 -2.59 -17.66
CA CYS A 131 -9.89 -3.69 -16.80
C CYS A 131 -11.27 -4.21 -17.25
N PRO A 132 -11.43 -5.53 -17.45
CA PRO A 132 -12.70 -6.10 -17.93
C PRO A 132 -13.79 -6.12 -16.86
N ASN A 133 -13.45 -5.84 -15.59
CA ASN A 133 -14.45 -5.76 -14.53
C ASN A 133 -15.25 -4.44 -14.67
N PRO A 134 -16.58 -4.51 -14.91
CA PRO A 134 -17.40 -3.32 -15.14
C PRO A 134 -17.51 -2.41 -13.92
N GLU A 135 -17.34 -2.94 -12.71
CA GLU A 135 -17.32 -2.14 -11.48
C GLU A 135 -16.00 -1.38 -11.29
N CYS A 136 -14.93 -1.84 -11.94
CA CYS A 136 -13.61 -1.24 -11.80
C CYS A 136 -13.36 -0.14 -12.83
N GLY A 137 -13.59 -0.44 -14.12
CA GLY A 137 -13.38 0.50 -15.23
C GLY A 137 -11.96 1.10 -15.36
N GLY A 138 -10.97 0.57 -14.62
CA GLY A 138 -9.63 1.15 -14.55
C GLY A 138 -8.81 0.87 -15.80
N ALA A 139 -8.12 1.88 -16.34
CA ALA A 139 -7.21 1.75 -17.46
C ALA A 139 -5.74 1.88 -17.02
N TRP A 140 -4.88 1.01 -17.55
CA TRP A 140 -3.47 0.95 -17.14
C TRP A 140 -2.55 0.88 -18.35
N LYS A 141 -1.57 1.79 -18.43
CA LYS A 141 -0.51 1.72 -19.43
C LYS A 141 0.39 0.53 -19.16
N LEU A 142 0.46 -0.41 -20.10
CA LEU A 142 1.45 -1.48 -20.05
C LEU A 142 2.80 -0.87 -20.46
N THR A 143 3.79 -0.97 -19.58
CA THR A 143 5.17 -0.67 -19.99
C THR A 143 5.68 -1.83 -20.82
N GLU A 144 6.45 -1.56 -21.88
CA GLU A 144 6.95 -2.57 -22.84
C GLU A 144 7.60 -3.80 -22.17
N ARG A 145 8.16 -3.64 -20.96
CA ARG A 145 8.72 -4.74 -20.16
C ARG A 145 7.72 -5.83 -19.77
N VAL A 146 6.42 -5.57 -19.89
CA VAL A 146 5.34 -6.48 -19.49
C VAL A 146 4.57 -7.04 -20.70
N ALA A 147 4.75 -6.45 -21.88
CA ALA A 147 4.01 -6.82 -23.09
C ALA A 147 4.55 -8.07 -23.81
N GLN A 148 5.62 -8.69 -23.30
CA GLN A 148 6.11 -9.96 -23.87
C GLN A 148 5.25 -11.12 -23.34
N PRO A 149 4.62 -11.90 -24.24
CA PRO A 149 3.73 -13.01 -23.89
C PRO A 149 4.43 -14.16 -23.18
#